data_AF-A0A5C7JA26-F1
#
_entry.id   AF-A0A5C7JA26-F1
#
_cell.length_a   1.000
_cell.length_b   1.000
_cell.length_c   1.000
_cell.angle_alpha   90.00
_cell.angle_beta   90.00
_cell.angle_gamma   90.00
#
_symmetry.space_group_name_H-M   'P 1'
#
loop_
_entity.id
_entity.type
_entity.pdbx_description
1 polymer ?
#
loop_
_entity_poly.entity_id
_entity_poly.type
_entity_poly.pdbx_seq_one_letter_code
_entity_poly.pdbx_strand_id
1 'polypeptide(L)' 'MAKNSPLLINIGQGMSIMAGLPTLAFWETPQRPQNPKSGTIGFNTSTKSLEYWDGTNWLAAPLV' A
#
# COMPACT_ATOMS: atom_id res chain seq x y z
N MET A 1 -1.66 -23.51 -3.38
CA MET A 1 -1.91 -22.23 -2.67
C MET A 1 -2.78 -21.39 -3.57
N ALA A 2 -3.91 -20.85 -3.11
CA ALA A 2 -4.69 -19.98 -3.98
C ALA A 2 -3.83 -18.75 -4.31
N LYS A 3 -3.96 -18.23 -5.53
CA LYS A 3 -3.12 -17.15 -6.07
C LYS A 3 -3.06 -15.89 -5.18
N ASN A 4 -3.98 -15.77 -4.21
CA ASN A 4 -4.11 -14.65 -3.26
C ASN A 4 -4.26 -15.11 -1.79
N SER A 5 -3.83 -16.33 -1.43
CA SER A 5 -3.85 -16.76 -0.02
C SER A 5 -2.62 -16.21 0.72
N PRO A 6 -2.78 -15.61 1.92
CA PRO A 6 -1.64 -15.26 2.77
C PRO A 6 -0.75 -16.47 3.07
N LEU A 7 0.56 -16.27 3.04
CA LEU A 7 1.49 -17.18 3.69
C LEU A 7 1.52 -16.82 5.18
N LEU A 8 1.13 -17.73 6.05
CA LEU A 8 1.28 -17.53 7.49
C LEU A 8 2.62 -18.12 7.93
N ILE A 9 3.55 -17.26 8.33
CA ILE A 9 4.82 -17.68 8.92
C ILE A 9 4.64 -17.71 10.43
N ASN A 10 4.78 -18.88 11.03
CA ASN A 10 4.74 -19.03 12.47
C ASN A 10 6.02 -18.44 13.09
N ILE A 11 5.88 -17.62 14.13
CA ILE A 11 7.01 -16.97 14.81
C ILE A 11 7.14 -17.42 16.27
N GLY A 12 6.47 -18.52 16.64
CA GLY A 12 6.46 -19.05 18.00
C GLY A 12 5.38 -18.43 18.89
N GLN A 13 5.17 -18.99 20.08
CA GLN A 13 4.20 -18.53 21.08
C GLN A 13 2.75 -18.41 20.58
N GLY A 14 2.38 -19.18 19.55
CA GLY A 14 1.05 -19.10 18.92
C GLY A 14 0.85 -17.89 18.02
N MET A 15 1.92 -17.12 17.74
CA MET A 15 1.88 -15.98 16.83
C MET A 15 2.23 -16.38 15.41
N SER A 16 1.62 -15.70 14.44
CA SER A 16 1.94 -15.85 13.02
C SER A 16 1.95 -14.48 12.36
N ILE A 17 2.91 -14.26 11.46
CA ILE A 17 2.93 -13.08 10.57
C ILE A 17 2.39 -13.47 9.21
N MET A 18 1.68 -12.55 8.55
CA MET A 18 1.25 -12.74 7.19
C MET A 18 2.35 -12.28 6.23
N ALA A 19 2.99 -13.21 5.55
CA ALA A 19 3.89 -12.96 4.44
C ALA A 19 3.12 -13.00 3.11
N GLY A 20 3.50 -12.13 2.17
CA GLY A 20 3.02 -12.21 0.78
C GLY A 20 1.60 -11.73 0.51
N LEU A 21 0.87 -11.18 1.49
CA LEU A 21 -0.34 -10.40 1.18
C LEU A 21 0.06 -9.03 0.62
N PRO A 22 -0.57 -8.56 -0.45
CA PRO A 22 -0.37 -7.19 -0.92
C PRO A 22 -0.88 -6.24 0.17
N THR A 23 0.04 -5.62 0.90
CA THR A 23 -0.26 -4.46 1.72
C THR A 23 -0.46 -3.26 0.80
N LEU A 24 -1.38 -2.37 1.17
CA LEU A 24 -1.43 -1.07 0.52
C LEU A 24 -0.06 -0.40 0.68
N ALA A 25 0.52 0.07 -0.42
CA ALA A 25 1.76 0.83 -0.36
C ALA A 25 1.55 2.10 0.47
N PHE A 26 2.58 2.55 1.18
CA PHE A 26 2.53 3.79 1.95
C PHE A 26 3.84 4.56 1.80
N TRP A 27 3.77 5.88 1.97
CA TRP A 27 4.90 6.77 1.82
C TRP A 27 4.68 8.08 2.56
N GLU A 28 5.76 8.81 2.85
CA GLU A 28 5.69 10.25 3.09
C GLU A 28 5.64 11.01 1.77
N THR A 29 5.15 12.25 1.75
CA THR A 29 5.10 13.09 0.52
C THR A 29 6.44 13.14 -0.26
N PRO A 30 7.63 13.34 0.36
CA PRO A 30 8.89 13.32 -0.37
C PRO A 30 9.31 11.92 -0.88
N GLN A 31 8.69 10.86 -0.36
CA GLN A 31 8.96 9.46 -0.71
C GLN A 31 7.94 8.90 -1.70
N ARG A 32 7.04 9.73 -2.23
CA ARG A 32 6.14 9.34 -3.32
C ARG A 32 6.95 8.66 -4.45
N PRO A 33 6.41 7.62 -5.08
CA PRO A 33 7.03 7.00 -6.24
C PRO A 33 7.42 8.05 -7.28
N GLN A 34 8.68 8.03 -7.74
CA GLN A 34 9.20 9.01 -8.69
C GLN A 34 8.75 8.74 -10.14
N ASN A 35 8.51 7.46 -10.47
CA ASN A 35 8.02 7.01 -11.78
C ASN A 35 6.73 6.17 -11.64
N PRO A 36 5.64 6.73 -11.10
CA PRO A 36 4.37 6.01 -10.96
C PRO A 36 3.71 5.76 -12.31
N LYS A 37 3.07 4.60 -12.47
CA LYS A 37 2.16 4.34 -13.59
C LYS A 37 0.77 4.88 -13.25
N SER A 38 -0.01 5.31 -14.23
CA SER A 38 -1.42 5.69 -14.00
C SER A 38 -2.15 4.56 -13.25
N GLY A 39 -2.89 4.93 -12.21
CA GLY A 39 -3.56 3.98 -11.32
C GLY A 39 -2.71 3.46 -10.14
N THR A 40 -1.47 3.92 -9.98
CA THR A 40 -0.70 3.66 -8.75
C THR A 40 -1.46 4.25 -7.57
N ILE A 41 -1.64 3.47 -6.50
CA ILE A 41 -2.40 3.84 -5.30
C ILE A 41 -1.60 3.53 -4.02
N GLY A 42 -1.76 4.35 -3.00
CA GLY A 42 -1.17 4.10 -1.68
C GLY A 42 -1.55 5.17 -0.66
N PHE A 43 -1.18 4.95 0.60
CA PHE A 43 -1.49 5.84 1.71
C PHE A 43 -0.32 6.80 1.98
N ASN A 44 -0.57 8.10 1.88
CA ASN A 44 0.41 9.11 2.25
C ASN A 44 0.31 9.42 3.74
N THR A 45 1.34 9.05 4.50
CA THR A 45 1.39 9.23 5.96
C THR A 45 1.57 10.70 6.36
N SER A 46 2.15 11.54 5.50
CA SER A 46 2.32 12.97 5.74
C SER A 46 1.00 13.72 5.64
N THR A 47 0.17 13.43 4.64
CA THR A 47 -1.13 14.07 4.41
C THR A 47 -2.29 13.32 5.05
N LYS A 48 -2.03 12.10 5.55
CA LYS A 48 -3.03 11.19 6.14
C LYS A 48 -4.17 10.87 5.17
N SER A 49 -3.87 10.77 3.88
CA SER A 49 -4.85 10.54 2.82
C SER A 49 -4.47 9.33 1.96
N LEU A 50 -5.48 8.61 1.48
CA LEU A 50 -5.30 7.67 0.37
C LEU A 50 -5.05 8.49 -0.90
N GLU A 51 -3.97 8.21 -1.61
CA GLU A 51 -3.56 8.91 -2.83
C GLU A 51 -3.51 7.96 -4.02
N TYR A 52 -3.81 8.49 -5.20
CA TYR A 52 -3.63 7.79 -6.47
C TYR A 52 -3.00 8.70 -7.53
N TRP A 53 -2.25 8.11 -8.46
CA TRP A 53 -1.64 8.80 -9.58
C TRP A 53 -2.56 8.75 -10.81
N ASP A 54 -2.98 9.91 -11.31
CA ASP A 54 -3.82 10.00 -12.51
C ASP A 54 -3.03 9.85 -13.83
N GLY A 55 -1.70 9.89 -13.77
CA GLY A 55 -0.80 9.95 -14.93
C GLY A 55 0.07 11.20 -14.96
N THR A 56 -0.35 12.25 -14.24
CA THR A 56 0.29 13.57 -14.22
C THR A 56 0.44 14.13 -12.81
N ASN A 57 -0.50 13.87 -11.91
CA ASN A 57 -0.56 14.40 -10.55
C ASN A 57 -0.99 13.33 -9.54
N TRP A 58 -0.56 13.54 -8.30
CA TRP A 58 -1.08 12.80 -7.15
C TRP A 58 -2.38 13.45 -6.67
N LEU A 59 -3.46 12.68 -6.66
CA LEU A 59 -4.78 13.09 -6.18
C LEU A 59 -5.11 12.34 -4.89
N ALA A 60 -5.71 13.04 -3.93
CA ALA A 60 -6.27 12.42 -2.73
C ALA A 60 -7.66 11.83 -3.04
N ALA A 61 -7.91 10.60 -2.63
CA ALA A 61 -9.23 10.01 -2.67
C ALA A 61 -10.17 10.78 -1.71
N PRO A 62 -11.40 11.11 -2.13
CA PRO A 62 -12.34 11.82 -1.28
C PRO A 62 -12.73 10.95 -0.08
N LEU A 63 -12.76 11.57 1.11
CA LEU A 63 -13.44 11.00 2.27
C LEU A 63 -14.94 11.32 2.07
N VAL A 64 -15.71 10.31 1.67
CA VAL A 64 -17.18 10.40 1.63
C VAL A 64 -17.74 10.19 3.02
#